data_AF-A0A2V7MS78-F1
#
_entry.id   AF-A0A2V7MS78-F1
#
_cell.length_a   1.000
_cell.length_b   1.000
_cell.length_c   1.000
_cell.angle_alpha   90.00
_cell.angle_beta   90.00
_cell.angle_gamma   90.00
#
_symmetry.space_group_name_H-M   'P 1'
#
loop_
_entity.id
_entity.type
_entity.pdbx_description
1 polymer ?
#
loop_
_entity_poly.entity_id
_entity_poly.type
_entity_poly.pdbx_seq_one_letter_code
_entity_poly.pdbx_strand_id
1 'polypeptide(L)' 'MAAAARAPARAQLEEEAMSEPLAVGSKAPQFTAAASDGRTYALADLLKSGPVALVFYPGNNTPG' A
#
# COMPACT_ATOMS: atom_id res chain seq x y z
N MET A 1 -42.49 -6.92 -23.16
CA MET A 1 -42.70 -6.11 -21.94
C MET A 1 -41.85 -6.73 -20.84
N ALA A 2 -41.15 -6.04 -19.95
CA ALA A 2 -40.67 -4.68 -19.77
C ALA A 2 -39.71 -4.80 -18.58
N ALA A 3 -38.57 -4.11 -18.63
CA ALA A 3 -37.56 -4.12 -17.58
C ALA A 3 -37.98 -3.28 -16.36
N ALA A 4 -37.53 -3.68 -15.17
CA ALA A 4 -37.09 -2.87 -14.01
C ALA A 4 -37.16 -3.76 -12.75
N ALA A 5 -36.20 -3.82 -11.83
CA ALA A 5 -35.11 -2.90 -11.53
C ALA A 5 -33.87 -3.68 -11.09
N ARG A 6 -32.71 -3.26 -11.58
CA ARG A 6 -31.41 -3.61 -11.01
C ARG A 6 -31.35 -3.09 -9.58
N ALA A 7 -31.11 -3.98 -8.61
CA ALA A 7 -30.45 -3.57 -7.38
C ALA A 7 -28.95 -3.39 -7.68
N PRO A 8 -28.32 -2.24 -7.36
CA PRO A 8 -26.89 -2.08 -7.54
C PRO A 8 -26.16 -2.71 -6.36
N ALA A 9 -26.06 -4.04 -6.30
CA ALA A 9 -25.15 -4.74 -5.37
C ALA A 9 -23.72 -4.83 -5.95
N ARG A 10 -23.29 -3.77 -6.65
CA ARG A 10 -21.97 -3.64 -7.29
C ARG A 10 -21.41 -2.22 -7.13
N ALA A 11 -21.87 -1.46 -6.14
CA ALA A 11 -21.49 -0.06 -5.95
C ALA A 11 -20.77 0.23 -4.62
N GLN A 12 -20.26 -0.78 -3.91
CA GLN A 12 -19.67 -0.57 -2.56
C GLN A 12 -18.37 -1.35 -2.26
N LEU A 13 -17.64 -1.85 -3.27
CA LEU A 13 -16.34 -2.53 -3.03
C LEU A 13 -15.14 -1.84 -3.69
N GLU A 14 -15.36 -0.68 -4.30
CA GLU A 14 -14.32 0.12 -4.97
C GLU A 14 -14.35 1.57 -4.46
N GLU A 15 -14.80 1.78 -3.22
CA GLU A 15 -14.62 3.06 -2.54
C GLU A 15 -13.33 2.97 -1.72
N GLU A 16 -12.23 3.32 -2.39
CA GLU A 16 -11.01 3.88 -1.82
C GLU A 16 -10.50 3.25 -0.52
N ALA A 17 -9.71 2.18 -0.63
CA ALA A 17 -8.75 1.85 0.42
C ALA A 17 -7.61 2.89 0.45
N MET A 18 -7.95 4.17 0.60
CA MET A 18 -7.03 5.19 1.07
C MET A 18 -6.86 4.92 2.56
N SER A 19 -5.82 4.16 2.90
CA SER A 19 -5.45 3.91 4.29
C SER A 19 -5.35 5.24 5.02
N GLU A 20 -5.98 5.32 6.20
CA GLU A 20 -5.81 6.48 7.07
C GLU A 20 -4.31 6.75 7.28
N PRO A 21 -3.86 8.02 7.20
CA PRO A 21 -2.47 8.35 7.48
C PRO A 21 -2.04 7.85 8.86
N LEU A 22 -0.87 7.23 8.93
CA LEU A 22 -0.32 6.74 10.19
C LEU A 22 -0.08 7.92 11.15
N ALA A 23 -0.61 7.82 12.37
CA ALA A 23 -0.37 8.81 13.40
C ALA A 23 1.11 8.83 13.82
N VAL A 24 1.66 10.02 14.07
CA VAL A 24 3.04 10.16 14.60
C VAL A 24 3.14 9.46 15.95
N GLY A 25 4.23 8.72 16.17
CA GLY A 25 4.45 7.94 17.39
C GLY A 25 3.72 6.59 17.42
N SER A 26 2.82 6.31 16.47
CA SER A 26 2.26 4.97 16.30
C SER A 26 3.34 4.00 15.82
N LYS A 27 3.16 2.71 16.14
CA LYS A 27 4.05 1.66 15.66
C LYS A 27 3.91 1.53 14.14
N ALA A 28 5.03 1.63 13.42
CA ALA A 28 5.05 1.43 11.98
C ALA A 28 4.52 0.03 11.59
N PRO A 29 3.65 -0.09 10.58
CA PRO A 29 3.20 -1.37 10.05
C PRO A 29 4.37 -2.22 9.56
N GLN A 30 4.27 -3.53 9.75
CA GLN A 30 5.24 -4.46 9.16
C GLN A 30 5.08 -4.47 7.64
N PHE A 31 6.20 -4.53 6.93
CA PHE A 31 6.23 -4.78 5.50
C PHE A 31 7.32 -5.78 5.15
N THR A 32 7.12 -6.43 4.01
CA THR A 32 8.13 -7.19 3.30
C THR A 32 8.14 -6.72 1.85
N ALA A 33 9.31 -6.34 1.32
CA ALA A 33 9.43 -5.80 -0.03
C ALA A 33 10.66 -6.38 -0.74
N ALA A 34 10.48 -6.72 -2.02
CA ALA A 34 11.59 -7.04 -2.90
C ALA A 34 12.30 -5.74 -3.31
N ALA A 35 13.63 -5.75 -3.29
CA ALA A 35 14.47 -4.65 -3.72
C ALA A 35 15.17 -4.98 -5.05
N SER A 36 15.68 -3.95 -5.71
CA SER A 36 16.34 -4.06 -7.03
C SER A 36 17.68 -4.81 -6.98
N ASP A 37 18.24 -5.03 -5.80
CA ASP A 37 19.45 -5.83 -5.59
C ASP A 37 19.15 -7.35 -5.54
N GLY A 38 17.90 -7.75 -5.78
CA GLY A 38 17.44 -9.13 -5.75
C GLY A 38 17.17 -9.67 -4.34
N ARG A 39 17.32 -8.84 -3.29
CA ARG A 39 17.03 -9.23 -1.91
C ARG A 39 15.60 -8.87 -1.54
N THR A 40 15.09 -9.55 -0.53
CA THR A 40 13.83 -9.22 0.12
C THR A 40 14.13 -8.67 1.51
N TYR A 41 13.51 -7.53 1.83
CA TYR A 41 13.69 -6.84 3.10
C TYR A 41 12.40 -6.84 3.90
N ALA A 42 12.52 -7.10 5.21
CA ALA A 42 11.45 -6.92 6.17
C ALA A 42 11.79 -5.79 7.14
N LEU A 43 10.80 -4.98 7.53
CA LEU A 43 11.01 -3.87 8.48
C LEU A 43 11.68 -4.35 9.78
N ALA A 44 11.23 -5.48 10.32
CA ALA A 44 11.78 -6.06 11.55
C ALA A 44 13.29 -6.37 11.47
N ASP A 45 13.80 -6.71 10.28
CA ASP A 45 15.22 -6.98 10.09
C ASP A 45 16.04 -5.71 9.92
N LEU A 46 15.49 -4.73 9.18
CA LEU A 46 16.14 -3.43 8.98
C LEU A 46 16.32 -2.66 10.29
N LEU A 47 15.31 -2.72 11.18
CA LEU A 47 15.35 -2.06 12.48
C LEU A 47 16.43 -2.61 13.42
N LYS A 48 16.96 -3.81 13.18
CA LYS A 48 18.11 -4.35 13.93
C LYS A 48 19.40 -3.60 13.62
N SER A 49 19.49 -2.99 12.45
CA SER A 49 20.69 -2.28 11.97
C SER A 49 20.63 -0.78 12.22
N GLY A 50 19.45 -0.22 12.47
CA GLY A 50 19.28 1.21 12.76
C GLY A 50 17.90 1.76 12.37
N PRO A 51 17.72 3.09 12.48
CA PRO A 51 16.49 3.74 12.06
C PRO A 51 16.27 3.61 10.55
N VAL A 52 15.00 3.53 10.15
CA VAL A 52 14.58 3.29 8.76
C VAL A 52 13.73 4.46 8.27
N ALA A 53 14.08 5.01 7.11
CA ALA A 53 13.24 5.96 6.38
C ALA A 53 12.55 5.22 5.21
N LEU A 54 11.22 5.24 5.18
CA LEU A 54 10.42 4.67 4.09
C LEU A 54 9.89 5.80 3.21
N VAL A 55 10.23 5.76 1.93
CA VAL A 55 9.81 6.77 0.94
C VAL A 55 9.04 6.07 -0.17
N PHE A 56 7.80 6.52 -0.42
CA PHE A 56 7.03 6.10 -1.58
C PHE A 56 7.33 7.06 -2.73
N TYR A 57 8.00 6.56 -3.77
CA TYR A 57 8.41 7.34 -4.94
C TYR A 57 7.66 6.85 -6.19
N PRO A 58 6.75 7.64 -6.79
CA PRO A 58 5.94 7.22 -7.95
C PRO A 58 6.71 7.05 -9.26
N GLY A 59 7.94 7.57 -9.35
CA GLY A 59 8.65 7.76 -10.62
C GLY A 59 9.49 6.57 -11.09
N ASN A 60 9.42 5.40 -10.46
CA ASN A 60 10.08 4.21 -11.00
C ASN A 60 9.21 3.61 -12.11
N ASN A 61 9.74 3.54 -13.35
CA ASN A 61 9.09 3.07 -14.59
C ASN A 61 8.27 4.09 -15.41
N THR A 62 8.66 5.37 -15.44
CA THR A 62 8.15 6.30 -16.47
C THR A 62 8.98 6.16 -17.76
N PRO A 63 8.37 5.98 -18.95
CA PRO A 63 9.11 6.09 -20.22
C PRO A 63 9.76 7.47 -20.32
N GLY A 64 11.03 7.50 -20.73
CA GLY A 64 11.72 8.73 -21.13
C GLY A 64 11.24 9.23 -22.48
#